data_AF-A0A6N7JVV7-F1
#
_entry.id   AF-A0A6N7JVV7-F1
#
_cell.length_a   1.000
_cell.length_b   1.000
_cell.length_c   1.000
_cell.angle_alpha   90.00
_cell.angle_beta   90.00
_cell.angle_gamma   90.00
#
_symmetry.space_group_name_H-M   'P 1'
#
loop_
_entity.id
_entity.type
_entity.pdbx_description
1 polymer ?
#
loop_
_entity_poly.entity_id
_entity_poly.type
_entity_poly.pdbx_seq_one_letter_code
_entity_poly.pdbx_strand_id
1 'polypeptide(L)'
;MSVSLLNTTQIAALTTTTIASLTSTELRSLSSTQMGAITTEQIPAFSATQIASLGTTQVVGISTTALVELSSTQLVALTSTNIGRLSTTQVEALTTSQVGELTTSWVRALTSSQITALSTTQIGALASTQVGALTTTQIRGFETTDIAAMTSDQVLGLTSGQLTALTTTQLGSIETTDLAVLTTTQLRGLTSAQIAGLTSDQVGALTETQLGGLTTTQIRGLETADVATLTTTQIGGLVSTQMRGFSTA
;
A
#
# COMPACT_ATOMS: atom_id res chain seq x y z
N MET A 1 23.09 -2.95 36.57
CA MET A 1 21.68 -3.17 36.97
C MET A 1 20.90 -3.44 35.70
N SER A 2 20.13 -4.52 35.60
CA SER A 2 19.40 -4.83 34.36
C SER A 2 18.34 -3.77 34.09
N VAL A 3 18.30 -3.24 32.87
CA VAL A 3 17.28 -2.25 32.45
C VAL A 3 15.86 -2.81 32.60
N SER A 4 15.69 -4.14 32.51
CA SER A 4 14.40 -4.82 32.70
C SER A 4 13.81 -4.71 34.12
N LEU A 5 14.60 -4.31 35.12
CA LEU A 5 14.13 -4.13 36.50
C LEU A 5 13.61 -2.71 36.76
N LEU A 6 13.79 -1.79 35.81
CA LEU A 6 13.32 -0.40 35.95
C LEU A 6 11.81 -0.31 35.74
N ASN A 7 11.12 0.48 36.55
CA ASN A 7 9.72 0.81 36.27
C ASN A 7 9.61 1.86 35.14
N THR A 8 8.39 2.12 34.66
CA THR A 8 8.14 3.05 33.55
C THR A 8 8.64 4.47 33.82
N THR A 9 8.46 4.98 35.05
CA THR A 9 8.97 6.30 35.44
C THR A 9 10.51 6.37 35.38
N GLN A 10 11.19 5.31 35.80
CA GLN A 10 12.65 5.23 35.73
C GLN A 10 13.16 5.11 34.29
N ILE A 11 12.45 4.37 33.43
CA ILE A 11 12.75 4.30 31.99
C ILE A 11 12.62 5.68 31.36
N ALA A 12 11.51 6.39 31.60
CA ALA A 12 11.28 7.74 31.07
C ALA A 12 12.31 8.78 31.58
N ALA A 13 12.95 8.51 32.73
CA ALA A 13 14.00 9.36 33.30
C ALA A 13 15.42 9.07 32.77
N LEU A 14 15.61 8.03 31.95
CA LEU A 14 16.92 7.73 31.36
C LEU A 14 17.34 8.85 30.40
N THR A 15 18.64 9.14 30.35
CA THR A 15 19.17 10.10 29.38
C THR A 15 19.29 9.47 28.00
N THR A 16 19.28 10.29 26.94
CA THR A 16 19.52 9.83 25.56
C THR A 16 20.87 9.13 25.41
N THR A 17 21.90 9.55 26.14
CA THR A 17 23.20 8.86 26.19
C THR A 17 23.08 7.45 26.74
N THR A 18 22.32 7.26 27.83
CA THR A 18 22.10 5.93 28.39
C THR A 18 21.32 5.05 27.41
N ILE A 19 20.28 5.59 26.78
CA ILE A 19 19.50 4.90 25.74
C ILE A 19 20.40 4.46 24.57
N ALA A 20 21.26 5.36 24.06
CA ALA A 20 22.18 5.06 22.98
C ALA A 20 23.22 3.97 23.36
N SER A 21 23.54 3.82 24.66
CA SER A 21 24.47 2.78 25.14
C SER A 21 23.83 1.40 25.38
N LEU A 22 22.49 1.28 25.34
CA LEU A 22 21.82 0.00 25.61
C LEU A 22 22.20 -1.06 24.58
N THR A 23 22.58 -2.23 25.08
CA THR A 23 22.90 -3.38 24.22
C THR A 23 21.62 -4.04 23.69
N SER A 24 21.76 -4.85 22.64
CA SER A 24 20.64 -5.66 22.11
C SER A 24 20.06 -6.65 23.13
N THR A 25 20.88 -7.12 24.09
CA THR A 25 20.43 -8.02 25.16
C THR A 25 19.58 -7.27 26.17
N GLU A 26 20.01 -6.08 26.58
CA GLU A 26 19.23 -5.21 27.47
C GLU A 26 17.93 -4.78 26.82
N LEU A 27 17.95 -4.39 25.55
CA LEU A 27 16.74 -4.02 24.82
C LEU A 27 15.74 -5.17 24.72
N ARG A 28 16.22 -6.37 24.38
CA ARG A 28 15.35 -7.57 24.32
C ARG A 28 14.81 -8.01 25.68
N SER A 29 15.39 -7.51 26.78
CA SER A 29 14.90 -7.78 28.13
C SER A 29 13.73 -6.87 28.56
N LEU A 30 13.48 -5.78 27.84
CA LEU A 30 12.39 -4.85 28.16
C LEU A 30 11.02 -5.44 27.82
N SER A 31 10.06 -5.24 28.71
CA SER A 31 8.63 -5.52 28.45
C SER A 31 8.02 -4.48 27.50
N SER A 32 6.87 -4.80 26.91
CA SER A 32 6.10 -3.83 26.11
C SER A 32 5.70 -2.59 26.91
N THR A 33 5.37 -2.75 28.20
CA THR A 33 5.04 -1.62 29.10
C THR A 33 6.24 -0.70 29.33
N GLN A 34 7.44 -1.25 29.48
CA GLN A 34 8.66 -0.43 29.60
C GLN A 34 8.99 0.26 28.27
N MET A 35 8.83 -0.42 27.13
CA MET A 35 9.00 0.20 25.82
C MET A 35 8.01 1.35 25.59
N GLY A 36 6.78 1.23 26.08
CA GLY A 36 5.79 2.31 26.02
C GLY A 36 6.12 3.52 26.89
N ALA A 37 7.09 3.41 27.80
CA ALA A 37 7.59 4.52 28.62
C ALA A 37 8.79 5.25 27.98
N ILE A 38 9.31 4.76 26.85
CA ILE A 38 10.33 5.49 26.09
C ILE A 38 9.70 6.76 25.53
N THR A 39 10.30 7.91 25.83
CA THR A 39 9.75 9.21 25.45
C THR A 39 10.09 9.59 24.01
N THR A 40 9.42 10.63 23.50
CA THR A 40 9.69 11.25 22.20
C THR A 40 11.10 11.82 22.08
N GLU A 41 11.71 12.24 23.19
CA GLU A 41 13.10 12.74 23.23
C GLU A 41 14.11 11.58 23.27
N GLN A 42 13.72 10.41 23.78
CA GLN A 42 14.59 9.24 23.91
C GLN A 42 14.63 8.39 22.65
N ILE A 43 13.50 8.23 21.96
CA ILE A 43 13.41 7.31 20.81
C ILE A 43 14.39 7.65 19.66
N PRO A 44 14.71 8.93 19.34
CA PRO A 44 15.68 9.24 18.28
C PRO A 44 17.11 8.87 18.67
N ALA A 45 17.40 8.62 19.95
CA ALA A 45 18.72 8.21 20.42
C ALA A 45 19.05 6.74 20.09
N PHE A 46 18.07 5.92 19.70
CA PHE A 46 18.33 4.56 19.25
C PHE A 46 19.00 4.54 17.89
N SER A 47 20.09 3.79 17.76
CA SER A 47 20.65 3.47 16.44
C SER A 47 19.73 2.52 15.65
N ALA A 48 19.86 2.52 14.33
CA ALA A 48 19.19 1.55 13.46
C ALA A 48 19.50 0.09 13.85
N THR A 49 20.73 -0.19 14.29
CA THR A 49 21.14 -1.51 14.79
C THR A 49 20.39 -1.92 16.07
N GLN A 50 20.16 -0.98 16.99
CA GLN A 50 19.35 -1.23 18.18
C GLN A 50 17.89 -1.51 17.82
N ILE A 51 17.30 -0.71 16.91
CA ILE A 51 15.92 -0.92 16.43
C ILE A 51 15.78 -2.28 15.72
N ALA A 52 16.73 -2.64 14.85
CA ALA A 52 16.76 -3.94 14.19
C ALA A 52 16.89 -5.11 15.18
N SER A 53 17.45 -4.85 16.38
CA SER A 53 17.59 -5.85 17.44
C SER A 53 16.33 -6.02 18.30
N LEU A 54 15.30 -5.18 18.14
CA LEU A 54 14.06 -5.34 18.89
C LEU A 54 13.31 -6.61 18.46
N GLY A 55 12.73 -7.31 19.43
CA GLY A 55 11.77 -8.38 19.18
C GLY A 55 10.34 -7.84 19.07
N THR A 56 9.41 -8.71 18.71
CA THR A 56 8.00 -8.33 18.52
C THR A 56 7.38 -7.76 19.80
N THR A 57 7.75 -8.29 20.98
CA THR A 57 7.28 -7.77 22.28
C THR A 57 7.67 -6.30 22.49
N GLN A 58 8.88 -5.92 22.08
CA GLN A 58 9.31 -4.54 22.24
C GLN A 58 8.66 -3.62 21.21
N VAL A 59 8.58 -4.04 19.95
CA VAL A 59 8.04 -3.23 18.85
C VAL A 59 6.56 -2.89 19.06
N VAL A 60 5.74 -3.85 19.52
CA VAL A 60 4.33 -3.56 19.84
C VAL A 60 4.16 -2.69 21.09
N GLY A 61 5.22 -2.53 21.88
CA GLY A 61 5.25 -1.63 23.04
C GLY A 61 5.60 -0.19 22.69
N ILE A 62 6.14 0.09 21.49
CA ILE A 62 6.46 1.46 21.07
C ILE A 62 5.14 2.26 20.97
N SER A 63 5.02 3.34 21.73
CA SER A 63 3.83 4.20 21.66
C SER A 63 3.70 4.85 20.28
N THR A 64 2.48 5.21 19.88
CA THR A 64 2.25 5.93 18.61
C THR A 64 2.97 7.27 18.57
N THR A 65 3.06 7.96 19.71
CA THR A 65 3.79 9.24 19.82
C THR A 65 5.29 9.06 19.67
N ALA A 66 5.89 7.98 20.17
CA ALA A 66 7.31 7.69 19.92
C ALA A 66 7.53 7.17 18.49
N LEU A 67 6.58 6.44 17.91
CA LEU A 67 6.72 5.88 16.57
C LEU A 67 6.89 6.97 15.49
N VAL A 68 6.17 8.08 15.61
CA VAL A 68 6.28 9.21 14.66
C VAL A 68 7.61 9.97 14.74
N GLU A 69 8.35 9.82 15.83
CA GLU A 69 9.66 10.43 16.03
C GLU A 69 10.82 9.55 15.50
N LEU A 70 10.52 8.33 15.02
CA LEU A 70 11.53 7.51 14.35
C LEU A 70 11.90 8.13 13.00
N SER A 71 13.21 8.30 12.80
CA SER A 71 13.77 8.60 11.47
C SER A 71 13.48 7.46 10.49
N SER A 72 13.51 7.76 9.19
CA SER A 72 13.33 6.73 8.17
C SER A 72 14.39 5.63 8.24
N THR A 73 15.64 5.97 8.59
CA THR A 73 16.70 4.97 8.79
C THR A 73 16.37 4.00 9.93
N GLN A 74 15.74 4.48 11.00
CA GLN A 74 15.28 3.62 12.10
C GLN A 74 14.04 2.81 11.69
N LEU A 75 13.06 3.41 11.01
CA LEU A 75 11.85 2.71 10.55
C LEU A 75 12.17 1.55 9.61
N VAL A 76 13.03 1.77 8.62
CA VAL A 76 13.40 0.73 7.64
C VAL A 76 14.34 -0.33 8.23
N ALA A 77 14.87 -0.12 9.44
CA ALA A 77 15.63 -1.12 10.18
C ALA A 77 14.72 -2.15 10.89
N LEU A 78 13.41 -1.89 11.01
CA LEU A 78 12.48 -2.89 11.50
C LEU A 78 12.43 -4.10 10.56
N THR A 79 12.47 -5.30 11.13
CA THR A 79 12.38 -6.53 10.36
C THR A 79 10.95 -6.77 9.85
N SER A 80 10.78 -7.56 8.79
CA SER A 80 9.44 -7.96 8.30
C SER A 80 8.57 -8.63 9.36
N THR A 81 9.20 -9.40 10.26
CA THR A 81 8.51 -10.02 11.41
C THR A 81 7.99 -8.97 12.39
N ASN A 82 8.75 -7.91 12.64
CA ASN A 82 8.31 -6.82 13.50
C ASN A 82 7.20 -6.00 12.85
N ILE A 83 7.32 -5.71 11.55
CA ILE A 83 6.35 -4.91 10.78
C ILE A 83 4.98 -5.59 10.77
N GLY A 84 4.93 -6.89 10.45
CA GLY A 84 3.66 -7.65 10.46
C GLY A 84 3.03 -7.81 11.85
N ARG A 85 3.71 -7.36 12.92
CA ARG A 85 3.21 -7.40 14.30
C ARG A 85 2.82 -6.04 14.86
N LEU A 86 3.14 -4.94 14.19
CA LEU A 86 2.63 -3.61 14.56
C LEU A 86 1.10 -3.64 14.65
N SER A 87 0.52 -2.95 15.63
CA SER A 87 -0.93 -2.79 15.66
C SER A 87 -1.41 -1.91 14.51
N THR A 88 -2.70 -2.00 14.15
CA THR A 88 -3.31 -1.11 13.17
C THR A 88 -3.19 0.35 13.60
N THR A 89 -3.36 0.65 14.90
CA THR A 89 -3.17 1.99 15.47
C THR A 89 -1.72 2.49 15.37
N GLN A 90 -0.72 1.62 15.47
CA GLN A 90 0.67 1.99 15.23
C GLN A 90 0.91 2.31 13.75
N VAL A 91 0.37 1.51 12.83
CA VAL A 91 0.51 1.77 11.39
C VAL A 91 -0.22 3.05 10.97
N GLU A 92 -1.43 3.27 11.47
CA GLU A 92 -2.21 4.49 11.25
C GLU A 92 -1.51 5.75 11.80
N ALA A 93 -0.71 5.62 12.85
CA ALA A 93 0.02 6.76 13.42
C ALA A 93 1.17 7.27 12.54
N LEU A 94 1.69 6.47 11.60
CA LEU A 94 2.82 6.88 10.77
C LEU A 94 2.53 8.16 9.99
N THR A 95 3.50 9.06 9.88
CA THR A 95 3.31 10.26 9.06
C THR A 95 3.35 9.93 7.56
N THR A 96 2.77 10.78 6.71
CA THR A 96 2.86 10.63 5.26
C THR A 96 4.31 10.65 4.76
N SER A 97 5.18 11.47 5.39
CA SER A 97 6.62 11.49 5.08
C SER A 97 7.28 10.15 5.41
N GLN A 98 6.96 9.57 6.58
CA GLN A 98 7.45 8.24 6.94
C GLN A 98 6.96 7.17 5.96
N VAL A 99 5.69 7.22 5.55
CA VAL A 99 5.10 6.28 4.58
C VAL A 99 5.77 6.37 3.21
N GLY A 100 6.01 7.58 2.70
CA GLY A 100 6.69 7.80 1.42
C GLY A 100 8.14 7.30 1.39
N GLU A 101 8.80 7.24 2.55
CA GLU A 101 10.20 6.77 2.68
C GLU A 101 10.33 5.26 2.96
N LEU A 102 9.22 4.52 3.09
CA LEU A 102 9.26 3.07 3.33
C LEU A 102 9.88 2.31 2.16
N THR A 103 10.54 1.19 2.46
CA THR A 103 11.03 0.28 1.42
C THR A 103 9.90 -0.60 0.88
N THR A 104 10.06 -1.13 -0.33
CA THR A 104 9.11 -2.10 -0.90
C THR A 104 9.00 -3.39 -0.05
N SER A 105 10.08 -3.80 0.62
CA SER A 105 10.06 -4.89 1.59
C SER A 105 9.22 -4.58 2.83
N TRP A 106 9.21 -3.32 3.27
CA TRP A 106 8.38 -2.88 4.40
C TRP A 106 6.89 -2.96 4.02
N VAL A 107 6.55 -2.41 2.86
CA VAL A 107 5.18 -2.44 2.32
C VAL A 107 4.70 -3.89 2.12
N ARG A 108 5.53 -4.78 1.59
CA ARG A 108 5.21 -6.22 1.47
C ARG A 108 5.02 -6.94 2.80
N ALA A 109 5.62 -6.44 3.88
CA ALA A 109 5.53 -7.07 5.20
C ALA A 109 4.26 -6.68 5.98
N LEU A 110 3.53 -5.65 5.53
CA LEU A 110 2.24 -5.29 6.12
C LEU A 110 1.21 -6.40 5.92
N THR A 111 0.33 -6.55 6.89
CA THR A 111 -0.87 -7.38 6.77
C THR A 111 -1.99 -6.61 6.05
N SER A 112 -3.01 -7.32 5.57
CA SER A 112 -4.18 -6.66 4.97
C SER A 112 -4.90 -5.74 5.96
N SER A 113 -5.01 -6.13 7.24
CA SER A 113 -5.63 -5.28 8.27
C SER A 113 -4.84 -4.00 8.54
N GLN A 114 -3.52 -4.04 8.45
CA GLN A 114 -2.68 -2.85 8.59
C GLN A 114 -2.80 -1.94 7.35
N ILE A 115 -2.96 -2.51 6.16
CA ILE A 115 -3.23 -1.73 4.93
C ILE A 115 -4.57 -1.01 5.03
N THR A 116 -5.64 -1.69 5.45
CA THR A 116 -6.96 -1.09 5.67
C THR A 116 -6.95 -0.02 6.78
N ALA A 117 -5.98 -0.06 7.68
CA ALA A 117 -5.84 0.96 8.74
C ALA A 117 -5.09 2.22 8.29
N LEU A 118 -4.46 2.21 7.12
CA LEU A 118 -3.87 3.44 6.57
C LEU A 118 -5.00 4.38 6.15
N SER A 119 -4.86 5.65 6.53
CA SER A 119 -5.70 6.71 5.98
C SER A 119 -5.46 6.86 4.48
N THR A 120 -6.49 7.35 3.77
CA THR A 120 -6.41 7.68 2.35
C THR A 120 -5.24 8.64 2.03
N THR A 121 -4.91 9.58 2.93
CA THR A 121 -3.76 10.48 2.76
C THR A 121 -2.42 9.75 2.87
N GLN A 122 -2.30 8.76 3.76
CA GLN A 122 -1.09 7.92 3.83
C GLN A 122 -0.96 7.04 2.58
N ILE A 123 -2.08 6.49 2.07
CA ILE A 123 -2.08 5.74 0.81
C ILE A 123 -1.65 6.64 -0.36
N GLY A 124 -2.14 7.88 -0.42
CA GLY A 124 -1.70 8.89 -1.39
C GLY A 124 -0.22 9.27 -1.28
N ALA A 125 0.43 9.02 -0.14
CA ALA A 125 1.86 9.26 0.05
C ALA A 125 2.75 8.11 -0.47
N LEU A 126 2.18 6.96 -0.85
CA LEU A 126 2.94 5.84 -1.39
C LEU A 126 3.53 6.20 -2.78
N ALA A 127 4.81 5.92 -2.99
CA ALA A 127 5.41 5.95 -4.31
C ALA A 127 4.87 4.83 -5.21
N SER A 128 4.90 5.02 -6.53
CA SER A 128 4.47 4.01 -7.51
C SER A 128 5.20 2.66 -7.37
N THR A 129 6.47 2.68 -6.99
CA THR A 129 7.27 1.46 -6.71
C THR A 129 6.81 0.72 -5.46
N GLN A 130 6.32 1.43 -4.44
CA GLN A 130 5.73 0.84 -3.25
C GLN A 130 4.35 0.23 -3.57
N VAL A 131 3.54 0.93 -4.37
CA VAL A 131 2.24 0.40 -4.85
C VAL A 131 2.45 -0.90 -5.64
N GLY A 132 3.40 -0.93 -6.58
CA GLY A 132 3.74 -2.14 -7.34
C GLY A 132 4.32 -3.28 -6.49
N ALA A 133 4.78 -2.99 -5.27
CA ALA A 133 5.25 -4.00 -4.33
C ALA A 133 4.12 -4.65 -3.52
N LEU A 134 2.94 -4.04 -3.41
CA LEU A 134 1.81 -4.61 -2.66
C LEU A 134 1.44 -6.01 -3.20
N THR A 135 1.08 -6.91 -2.30
CA THR A 135 0.52 -8.21 -2.66
C THR A 135 -0.93 -8.06 -3.10
N THR A 136 -1.43 -9.03 -3.86
CA THR A 136 -2.85 -9.06 -4.28
C THR A 136 -3.81 -9.08 -3.08
N THR A 137 -3.43 -9.74 -1.98
CA THR A 137 -4.20 -9.73 -0.72
C THR A 137 -4.25 -8.35 -0.08
N GLN A 138 -3.15 -7.59 -0.10
CA GLN A 138 -3.10 -6.23 0.42
C GLN A 138 -3.93 -5.27 -0.44
N ILE A 139 -3.85 -5.38 -1.78
CA ILE A 139 -4.67 -4.57 -2.71
C ILE A 139 -6.17 -4.78 -2.48
N ARG A 140 -6.59 -6.01 -2.17
CA ARG A 140 -7.99 -6.29 -1.81
C ARG A 140 -8.43 -5.65 -0.48
N GLY A 141 -7.49 -5.18 0.33
CA GLY A 141 -7.76 -4.46 1.58
C GLY A 141 -8.00 -2.96 1.42
N PHE A 142 -7.79 -2.38 0.24
CA PHE A 142 -8.09 -0.97 -0.03
C PHE A 142 -9.58 -0.70 -0.15
N GLU A 143 -10.02 0.42 0.40
CA GLU A 143 -11.38 0.91 0.24
C GLU A 143 -11.54 1.62 -1.10
N THR A 144 -12.77 1.83 -1.56
CA THR A 144 -13.05 2.53 -2.83
C THR A 144 -12.56 3.97 -2.81
N THR A 145 -12.62 4.62 -1.64
CA THR A 145 -12.08 5.98 -1.42
C THR A 145 -10.57 6.03 -1.53
N ASP A 146 -9.88 4.96 -1.16
CA ASP A 146 -8.42 4.89 -1.31
C ASP A 146 -8.03 4.78 -2.77
N ILE A 147 -8.73 3.92 -3.52
CA ILE A 147 -8.52 3.75 -4.96
C ILE A 147 -8.81 5.05 -5.72
N ALA A 148 -9.91 5.73 -5.40
CA ALA A 148 -10.28 7.00 -6.02
C ALA A 148 -9.30 8.14 -5.70
N ALA A 149 -8.57 8.06 -4.59
CA ALA A 149 -7.59 9.06 -4.19
C ALA A 149 -6.16 8.75 -4.69
N MET A 150 -5.96 7.62 -5.38
CA MET A 150 -4.66 7.31 -5.98
C MET A 150 -4.32 8.35 -7.05
N THR A 151 -3.04 8.65 -7.20
CA THR A 151 -2.56 9.44 -8.33
C THR A 151 -2.37 8.57 -9.58
N SER A 152 -2.37 9.18 -10.76
CA SER A 152 -2.10 8.45 -12.00
C SER A 152 -0.75 7.72 -11.99
N ASP A 153 0.28 8.27 -11.34
CA ASP A 153 1.58 7.61 -11.17
C ASP A 153 1.47 6.35 -10.29
N GLN A 154 0.66 6.40 -9.24
CA GLN A 154 0.40 5.24 -8.38
C GLN A 154 -0.40 4.16 -9.12
N VAL A 155 -1.41 4.54 -9.89
CA VAL A 155 -2.19 3.62 -10.73
C VAL A 155 -1.31 2.99 -11.80
N LEU A 156 -0.41 3.76 -12.42
CA LEU A 156 0.60 3.25 -13.35
C LEU A 156 1.59 2.29 -12.67
N GLY A 157 1.80 2.42 -11.36
CA GLY A 157 2.61 1.50 -10.55
C GLY A 157 1.97 0.12 -10.31
N LEU A 158 0.66 -0.04 -10.54
CA LEU A 158 -0.03 -1.32 -10.36
C LEU A 158 0.45 -2.36 -11.39
N THR A 159 0.63 -3.59 -10.94
CA THR A 159 0.90 -4.73 -11.81
C THR A 159 -0.39 -5.31 -12.40
N SER A 160 -0.30 -6.02 -13.52
CA SER A 160 -1.45 -6.73 -14.10
C SER A 160 -2.09 -7.71 -13.11
N GLY A 161 -1.29 -8.40 -12.29
CA GLY A 161 -1.80 -9.32 -11.25
C GLY A 161 -2.52 -8.62 -10.10
N GLN A 162 -2.12 -7.39 -9.74
CA GLN A 162 -2.85 -6.58 -8.77
C GLN A 162 -4.17 -6.09 -9.35
N LEU A 163 -4.20 -5.68 -10.63
CA LEU A 163 -5.44 -5.31 -11.32
C LEU A 163 -6.40 -6.50 -11.42
N THR A 164 -5.93 -7.72 -11.71
CA THR A 164 -6.76 -8.94 -11.66
C THR A 164 -7.37 -9.19 -10.28
N ALA A 165 -6.69 -8.76 -9.20
CA ALA A 165 -7.14 -9.00 -7.84
C ALA A 165 -8.18 -7.99 -7.34
N LEU A 166 -8.31 -6.84 -7.99
CA LEU A 166 -9.33 -5.84 -7.66
C LEU A 166 -10.74 -6.41 -7.87
N THR A 167 -11.64 -6.06 -6.96
CA THR A 167 -13.07 -6.30 -7.15
C THR A 167 -13.63 -5.36 -8.22
N THR A 168 -14.79 -5.69 -8.79
CA THR A 168 -15.50 -4.81 -9.73
C THR A 168 -15.84 -3.47 -9.09
N THR A 169 -16.22 -3.45 -7.81
CA THR A 169 -16.51 -2.22 -7.06
C THR A 169 -15.27 -1.33 -6.89
N GLN A 170 -14.11 -1.91 -6.56
CA GLN A 170 -12.86 -1.15 -6.48
C GLN A 170 -12.44 -0.63 -7.86
N LEU A 171 -12.58 -1.44 -8.92
CA LEU A 171 -12.25 -1.03 -10.29
C LEU A 171 -13.16 0.11 -10.77
N GLY A 172 -14.45 0.07 -10.44
CA GLY A 172 -15.42 1.14 -10.71
C GLY A 172 -15.11 2.46 -9.99
N SER A 173 -14.20 2.44 -9.00
CA SER A 173 -13.75 3.64 -8.28
C SER A 173 -12.49 4.27 -8.86
N ILE A 174 -11.86 3.65 -9.87
CA ILE A 174 -10.72 4.27 -10.57
C ILE A 174 -11.23 5.41 -11.46
N GLU A 175 -10.64 6.59 -11.32
CA GLU A 175 -11.02 7.74 -12.14
C GLU A 175 -10.69 7.53 -13.63
N THR A 176 -11.46 8.17 -14.51
CA THR A 176 -11.28 8.03 -15.96
C THR A 176 -9.90 8.50 -16.44
N THR A 177 -9.34 9.52 -15.78
CA THR A 177 -7.98 10.02 -16.01
C THR A 177 -6.92 8.99 -15.65
N ASP A 178 -7.12 8.21 -14.59
CA ASP A 178 -6.18 7.17 -14.17
C ASP A 178 -6.29 5.90 -15.01
N LEU A 179 -7.50 5.55 -15.46
CA LEU A 179 -7.68 4.48 -16.45
C LEU A 179 -6.94 4.80 -17.75
N ALA A 180 -6.94 6.06 -18.19
CA ALA A 180 -6.28 6.48 -19.43
C ALA A 180 -4.74 6.32 -19.39
N VAL A 181 -4.12 6.27 -18.21
CA VAL A 181 -2.67 6.05 -18.09
C VAL A 181 -2.25 4.58 -18.07
N LEU A 182 -3.19 3.65 -17.88
CA LEU A 182 -2.87 2.21 -17.83
C LEU A 182 -2.26 1.71 -19.15
N THR A 183 -1.21 0.91 -19.04
CA THR A 183 -0.61 0.23 -20.20
C THR A 183 -1.50 -0.89 -20.72
N THR A 184 -1.30 -1.29 -21.99
CA THR A 184 -1.98 -2.46 -22.56
C THR A 184 -1.65 -3.76 -21.82
N THR A 185 -0.44 -3.88 -21.25
CA THR A 185 -0.05 -5.02 -20.41
C THR A 185 -0.83 -5.08 -19.10
N GLN A 186 -1.04 -3.93 -18.45
CA GLN A 186 -1.87 -3.81 -17.25
C GLN A 186 -3.33 -4.15 -17.56
N LEU A 187 -3.89 -3.56 -18.62
CA LEU A 187 -5.28 -3.82 -19.04
C LEU A 187 -5.52 -5.28 -19.38
N ARG A 188 -4.55 -5.99 -19.97
CA ARG A 188 -4.62 -7.44 -20.21
C ARG A 188 -4.72 -8.28 -18.94
N GLY A 189 -4.44 -7.71 -17.76
CA GLY A 189 -4.68 -8.35 -16.46
C GLY A 189 -6.16 -8.36 -16.05
N LEU A 190 -7.00 -7.49 -16.61
CA LEU A 190 -8.42 -7.46 -16.25
C LEU A 190 -9.17 -8.68 -16.79
N THR A 191 -10.04 -9.26 -15.99
CA THR A 191 -10.96 -10.32 -16.44
C THR A 191 -12.12 -9.75 -17.26
N SER A 192 -12.81 -10.57 -18.05
CA SER A 192 -14.01 -10.12 -18.77
C SER A 192 -15.13 -9.64 -17.82
N ALA A 193 -15.25 -10.23 -16.63
CA ALA A 193 -16.19 -9.79 -15.61
C ALA A 193 -15.81 -8.43 -15.00
N GLN A 194 -14.51 -8.13 -14.91
CA GLN A 194 -14.04 -6.81 -14.52
C GLN A 194 -14.27 -5.76 -15.61
N ILE A 195 -14.09 -6.12 -16.89
CA ILE A 195 -14.46 -5.22 -18.00
C ILE A 195 -15.95 -4.91 -17.98
N ALA A 196 -16.82 -5.91 -17.77
CA ALA A 196 -18.26 -5.71 -17.63
C ALA A 196 -18.66 -4.90 -16.38
N GLY A 197 -17.76 -4.80 -15.39
CA GLY A 197 -17.98 -4.01 -14.18
C GLY A 197 -17.53 -2.55 -14.29
N LEU A 198 -16.90 -2.16 -15.40
CA LEU A 198 -16.57 -0.76 -15.66
C LEU A 198 -17.84 0.03 -15.98
N THR A 199 -17.84 1.32 -15.67
CA THR A 199 -18.90 2.21 -16.13
C THR A 199 -18.70 2.57 -17.61
N SER A 200 -19.77 2.95 -18.32
CA SER A 200 -19.65 3.34 -19.72
C SER A 200 -18.81 4.61 -19.93
N ASP A 201 -18.68 5.47 -18.89
CA ASP A 201 -17.75 6.61 -18.87
C ASP A 201 -16.30 6.13 -18.77
N GLN A 202 -16.03 5.11 -17.93
CA GLN A 202 -14.72 4.49 -17.82
C GLN A 202 -14.30 3.77 -19.11
N VAL A 203 -15.22 3.06 -19.77
CA VAL A 203 -14.95 2.46 -21.09
C VAL A 203 -14.71 3.55 -22.14
N GLY A 204 -15.53 4.60 -22.16
CA GLY A 204 -15.39 5.73 -23.07
C GLY A 204 -14.08 6.51 -22.90
N ALA A 205 -13.46 6.44 -21.71
CA ALA A 205 -12.16 7.06 -21.43
C ALA A 205 -10.95 6.25 -21.92
N LEU A 206 -11.11 4.96 -22.28
CA LEU A 206 -10.01 4.15 -22.80
C LEU A 206 -9.51 4.71 -24.13
N THR A 207 -8.21 4.85 -24.27
CA THR A 207 -7.59 5.29 -25.53
C THR A 207 -7.76 4.24 -26.64
N GLU A 208 -7.59 4.67 -27.90
CA GLU A 208 -7.57 3.78 -29.06
C GLU A 208 -6.55 2.64 -28.89
N THR A 209 -5.34 2.95 -28.43
CA THR A 209 -4.28 1.96 -28.16
C THR A 209 -4.68 0.96 -27.07
N GLN A 210 -5.36 1.42 -26.03
CA GLN A 210 -5.82 0.57 -24.94
C GLN A 210 -6.90 -0.41 -25.40
N LEU A 211 -7.90 0.06 -26.16
CA LEU A 211 -8.95 -0.78 -26.76
C LEU A 211 -8.38 -1.80 -27.75
N GLY A 212 -7.50 -1.37 -28.66
CA GLY A 212 -6.79 -2.27 -29.58
C GLY A 212 -5.88 -3.29 -28.87
N GLY A 213 -5.47 -3.01 -27.63
CA GLY A 213 -4.68 -3.89 -26.79
C GLY A 213 -5.46 -5.01 -26.08
N LEU A 214 -6.78 -4.87 -25.94
CA LEU A 214 -7.65 -5.82 -25.24
C LEU A 214 -7.71 -7.18 -25.95
N THR A 215 -7.87 -8.25 -25.19
CA THR A 215 -8.10 -9.59 -25.75
C THR A 215 -9.54 -9.75 -26.24
N THR A 216 -9.79 -10.74 -27.11
CA THR A 216 -11.16 -11.06 -27.55
C THR A 216 -12.08 -11.49 -26.39
N THR A 217 -11.52 -12.13 -25.35
CA THR A 217 -12.26 -12.47 -24.13
C THR A 217 -12.67 -11.23 -23.34
N GLN A 218 -11.79 -10.22 -23.26
CA GLN A 218 -12.09 -8.95 -22.59
C GLN A 218 -13.12 -8.14 -23.38
N ILE A 219 -13.03 -8.09 -24.72
CA ILE A 219 -14.01 -7.42 -25.57
C ILE A 219 -15.43 -8.00 -25.38
N ARG A 220 -15.55 -9.31 -25.15
CA ARG A 220 -16.85 -9.93 -24.82
C ARG A 220 -17.43 -9.51 -23.47
N GLY A 221 -16.63 -8.85 -22.62
CA GLY A 221 -17.11 -8.24 -21.39
C GLY A 221 -17.74 -6.86 -21.59
N LEU A 222 -17.56 -6.21 -22.75
CA LEU A 222 -18.18 -4.91 -23.02
C LEU A 222 -19.69 -5.07 -23.24
N GLU A 223 -20.47 -4.22 -22.60
CA GLU A 223 -21.93 -4.21 -22.73
C GLU A 223 -22.37 -3.32 -23.90
N THR A 224 -23.63 -3.46 -24.33
CA THR A 224 -24.19 -2.65 -25.43
C THR A 224 -24.17 -1.15 -25.12
N ALA A 225 -24.35 -0.78 -23.85
CA ALA A 225 -24.23 0.60 -23.39
C ALA A 225 -22.80 1.14 -23.56
N ASP A 226 -21.78 0.32 -23.31
CA ASP A 226 -20.38 0.71 -23.45
C ASP A 226 -20.00 0.91 -24.91
N VAL A 227 -20.45 0.01 -25.80
CA VAL A 227 -20.20 0.15 -27.24
C VAL A 227 -20.82 1.44 -27.79
N ALA A 228 -21.95 1.88 -27.22
CA ALA A 228 -22.60 3.13 -27.60
C ALA A 228 -21.83 4.40 -27.20
N THR A 229 -20.90 4.32 -26.23
CA THR A 229 -20.06 5.47 -25.83
C THR A 229 -18.76 5.56 -26.64
N LEU A 230 -18.41 4.54 -27.41
CA LEU A 230 -17.18 4.53 -28.21
C LEU A 230 -17.22 5.54 -29.36
N THR A 231 -16.13 6.29 -29.50
CA THR A 231 -15.89 7.20 -30.62
C THR A 231 -15.46 6.45 -31.89
N THR A 232 -15.55 7.11 -33.04
CA THR A 232 -15.08 6.55 -34.32
C THR A 232 -13.59 6.24 -34.31
N THR A 233 -12.78 7.05 -33.64
CA THR A 233 -11.34 6.81 -33.45
C THR A 233 -11.09 5.54 -32.64
N GLN A 234 -11.80 5.36 -31.52
CA GLN A 234 -11.70 4.16 -30.69
C GLN A 234 -12.13 2.89 -31.45
N ILE A 235 -13.22 2.97 -32.22
CA ILE A 235 -13.66 1.85 -33.08
C ILE A 235 -12.61 1.54 -34.16
N GLY A 236 -11.96 2.56 -34.72
CA GLY A 236 -10.88 2.40 -35.70
C GLY A 236 -9.65 1.65 -35.18
N GLY A 237 -9.38 1.73 -33.87
CA GLY A 237 -8.29 1.02 -33.20
C GLY A 237 -8.53 -0.48 -32.98
N LEU A 238 -9.77 -0.95 -33.14
CA LEU A 238 -10.11 -2.35 -32.94
C LEU A 238 -9.63 -3.22 -34.11
N VAL A 239 -9.04 -4.37 -33.80
CA VAL A 239 -8.64 -5.36 -34.82
C VAL A 239 -9.79 -6.29 -35.21
N SER A 240 -9.71 -6.87 -36.41
CA SER A 240 -10.80 -7.69 -36.97
C SER A 240 -11.23 -8.87 -36.08
N THR A 241 -10.32 -9.44 -35.29
CA THR A 241 -10.62 -10.49 -34.31
C THR A 241 -11.44 -9.98 -33.13
N GLN A 242 -11.20 -8.74 -32.67
CA GLN A 242 -11.98 -8.08 -31.61
C GLN A 242 -13.38 -7.75 -32.10
N MET A 243 -13.54 -7.24 -33.33
CA MET A 243 -14.84 -6.92 -33.92
C MET A 243 -15.78 -8.13 -34.01
N ARG A 244 -15.24 -9.34 -34.26
CA ARG A 244 -16.01 -10.59 -34.20
C ARG A 244 -16.52 -10.90 -32.79
N GLY A 245 -15.86 -10.40 -31.74
CA GLY A 245 -16.28 -10.55 -30.35
C GLY A 245 -17.64 -9.93 -30.05
N PHE A 246 -18.04 -8.86 -30.77
CA PHE A 246 -19.35 -8.22 -30.63
C PHE A 246 -20.47 -8.95 -31.38
N SER A 247 -20.14 -9.78 -32.39
CA SER A 247 -21.15 -10.44 -33.24
C SER A 247 -21.99 -11.53 -32.54
N THR A 248 -21.80 -11.71 -31.23
CA THR A 248 -22.51 -12.69 -30.39
C THR A 248 -23.28 -12.07 -29.22
N ALA A 249 -23.39 -10.72 -29.15
CA ALA A 249 -24.19 -10.01 -28.16
C ALA A 249 -25.54 -9.58 -28.72
#